data_AF-A0A1C5PBN3-F1
#
_entry.id   AF-A0A1C5PBN3-F1
#
_cell.length_a   1.000
_cell.length_b   1.000
_cell.length_c   1.000
_cell.angle_alpha   90.00
_cell.angle_beta   90.00
_cell.angle_gamma   90.00
#
_symmetry.space_group_name_H-M   'P 1'
#
loop_
_entity.id
_entity.type
_entity.pdbx_description
1 polymer ?
#
loop_
_entity_poly.entity_id
_entity_poly.type
_entity_poly.pdbx_seq_one_letter_code
_entity_poly.pdbx_strand_id
1 'polypeptide(L)'
;MLQKLIVFLRRETVLSIAWLLAAATAFLVPPDRAYLDYIDGGTLGLLFSLMAVMAGLQGLGLFRRLGEHLLERTATTRQLEGALIFLPFFFSMAVTNDVALITFVPFAMEVLELAGEEERLIPVVAMQTIAANLGSMATPIGNPQNLYLYSHYQMSLGEFFRSMLPLTAASGLLILLFLLCRRSTPLSLPKLTPPAISEGRRLGFYLILFVLCLAAVAKALPVALLCVLVALLTALVDRRVLVRVDWSLLATFVGFFLFVGNLSRLPACHDFFRAVLAHHEAVCAVLASQALSNVPAALLLSGFTDNGTALLVGTNLGGLGTLIASMASLISYKQVVRRSPYKKGKYLLWFTAANLVFLTILLSGYLLLAL
;
A
#
# COMPACT_ATOMS: atom_id res chain seq x y z
N MET A 1 -2.27 23.93 -24.26
CA MET A 1 -2.44 22.48 -24.01
C MET A 1 -1.27 21.89 -23.23
N LEU A 2 -0.05 21.94 -23.78
CA LEU A 2 1.17 21.30 -23.25
C LEU A 2 1.41 21.38 -21.72
N GLN A 3 1.23 22.55 -21.09
CA GLN A 3 1.40 22.69 -19.63
C GLN A 3 0.47 21.76 -18.82
N LYS A 4 -0.79 21.58 -19.23
CA LYS A 4 -1.73 20.67 -18.55
C LYS A 4 -1.28 19.22 -18.66
N LEU A 5 -0.72 18.83 -19.82
CA LEU A 5 -0.12 17.51 -20.03
C LEU A 5 1.12 17.31 -19.15
N ILE A 6 2.04 18.27 -19.09
CA ILE A 6 3.24 18.19 -18.22
C ILE A 6 2.86 18.08 -16.73
N VAL A 7 1.82 18.79 -16.30
CA VAL A 7 1.30 18.68 -14.91
C VAL A 7 0.68 17.31 -14.65
N PHE A 8 -0.06 16.74 -15.62
CA PHE A 8 -0.60 15.38 -15.51
C PHE A 8 0.52 14.33 -15.45
N LEU A 9 1.47 14.35 -16.39
CA LEU A 9 2.59 13.41 -16.46
C LEU A 9 3.48 13.42 -15.19
N ARG A 10 3.61 14.58 -14.53
CA ARG A 10 4.35 14.73 -13.26
C ARG A 10 3.54 14.34 -12.00
N ARG A 11 2.22 14.25 -12.13
CA ARG A 11 1.31 13.84 -11.04
C ARG A 11 1.11 12.32 -11.07
N GLU A 12 0.81 11.80 -12.26
CA GLU A 12 0.48 10.40 -12.53
C GLU A 12 1.67 9.69 -13.20
N THR A 13 2.88 9.85 -12.64
CA THR A 13 4.13 9.39 -13.27
C THR A 13 4.15 7.89 -13.56
N VAL A 14 3.67 7.07 -12.61
CA VAL A 14 3.67 5.60 -12.75
C VAL A 14 2.69 5.15 -13.84
N LEU A 15 1.49 5.73 -13.88
CA LEU A 15 0.51 5.54 -14.97
C LEU A 15 1.12 5.91 -16.32
N SER A 16 1.80 7.05 -16.38
CA SER A 16 2.42 7.57 -17.61
C SER A 16 3.52 6.66 -18.13
N ILE A 17 4.33 6.10 -17.22
CA ILE A 17 5.36 5.10 -17.54
C ILE A 17 4.70 3.79 -18.02
N ALA A 18 3.69 3.28 -17.32
CA ALA A 18 3.00 2.04 -17.67
C ALA A 18 2.44 2.07 -19.11
N TRP A 19 1.73 3.14 -19.48
CA TRP A 19 1.18 3.28 -20.83
C TRP A 19 2.22 3.60 -21.91
N LEU A 20 3.30 4.33 -21.57
CA LEU A 20 4.41 4.55 -22.49
C LEU A 20 5.15 3.24 -22.79
N LEU A 21 5.38 2.41 -21.77
CA LEU A 21 6.01 1.10 -21.92
C LEU A 21 5.12 0.12 -22.69
N ALA A 22 3.81 0.07 -22.41
CA ALA A 22 2.85 -0.72 -23.18
C ALA A 22 2.79 -0.31 -24.65
N ALA A 23 2.73 1.00 -24.93
CA ALA A 23 2.73 1.52 -26.30
C ALA A 23 4.06 1.24 -27.01
N ALA A 24 5.20 1.36 -26.32
CA ALA A 24 6.52 1.06 -26.88
C ALA A 24 6.66 -0.43 -27.24
N THR A 25 6.22 -1.35 -26.37
CA THR A 25 6.27 -2.79 -26.66
C THR A 25 5.23 -3.24 -27.69
N ALA A 26 4.12 -2.52 -27.85
CA ALA A 26 3.12 -2.81 -28.89
C ALA A 26 3.64 -2.59 -30.33
N PHE A 27 4.75 -1.87 -30.53
CA PHE A 27 5.45 -1.83 -31.83
C PHE A 27 6.26 -3.10 -32.11
N LEU A 28 6.68 -3.83 -31.08
CA LEU A 28 7.41 -5.10 -31.19
C LEU A 28 6.46 -6.31 -31.21
N VAL A 29 5.34 -6.21 -30.50
CA VAL A 29 4.29 -7.23 -30.41
C VAL A 29 2.95 -6.56 -30.77
N PRO A 30 2.57 -6.52 -32.07
CA PRO A 30 1.36 -5.83 -32.51
C PRO A 30 0.08 -6.34 -31.82
N PRO A 31 -0.90 -5.46 -31.53
CA PRO A 31 -2.16 -5.86 -30.90
C PRO A 31 -2.94 -6.93 -31.69
N ASP A 32 -3.25 -8.03 -31.01
CA ASP A 32 -4.07 -9.14 -31.51
C ASP A 32 -5.13 -9.54 -30.47
N ARG A 33 -5.78 -10.70 -30.65
CA ARG A 33 -6.84 -11.15 -29.73
C ARG A 33 -6.33 -11.50 -28.33
N ALA A 34 -5.07 -11.93 -28.19
CA ALA A 34 -4.51 -12.36 -26.91
C ALA A 34 -4.29 -11.19 -25.93
N TYR A 35 -4.30 -9.94 -26.42
CA TYR A 35 -4.28 -8.75 -25.57
C TYR A 35 -5.43 -8.69 -24.55
N LEU A 36 -6.57 -9.33 -24.84
CA LEU A 36 -7.70 -9.41 -23.90
C LEU A 36 -7.36 -10.32 -22.70
N ASP A 37 -6.60 -11.38 -22.94
CA ASP A 37 -6.23 -12.38 -21.94
C ASP A 37 -5.14 -11.87 -20.97
N TYR A 38 -4.46 -10.75 -21.30
CA TYR A 38 -3.50 -10.11 -20.39
C TYR A 38 -4.18 -9.40 -19.23
N ILE A 39 -5.44 -8.99 -19.38
CA ILE A 39 -6.12 -8.09 -18.44
C ILE A 39 -6.87 -8.92 -17.39
N ASP A 40 -6.28 -9.05 -16.18
CA ASP A 40 -6.97 -9.68 -15.05
C ASP A 40 -8.11 -8.78 -14.53
N GLY A 41 -9.29 -8.98 -15.12
CA GLY A 41 -10.55 -8.36 -14.69
C GLY A 41 -11.00 -8.80 -13.28
N GLY A 42 -10.49 -9.91 -12.75
CA GLY A 42 -10.68 -10.34 -11.36
C GLY A 42 -9.92 -9.44 -10.39
N THR A 43 -8.61 -9.25 -10.60
CA THR A 43 -7.80 -8.28 -9.85
C THR A 43 -8.40 -6.87 -9.95
N LEU A 44 -8.73 -6.40 -11.15
CA LEU A 44 -9.30 -5.05 -11.33
C LEU A 44 -10.68 -4.90 -10.65
N GLY A 45 -11.53 -5.93 -10.72
CA GLY A 45 -12.84 -5.94 -10.05
C GLY A 45 -12.73 -5.94 -8.52
N LEU A 46 -11.80 -6.70 -7.95
CA LEU A 46 -11.52 -6.69 -6.50
C LEU A 46 -10.92 -5.35 -6.06
N LEU A 47 -9.92 -4.83 -6.78
CA LEU A 47 -9.31 -3.51 -6.52
C LEU A 47 -10.38 -2.42 -6.51
N PHE A 48 -11.17 -2.29 -7.59
CA PHE A 48 -12.25 -1.32 -7.67
C PHE A 48 -13.23 -1.43 -6.49
N SER A 49 -13.69 -2.65 -6.19
CA SER A 49 -14.70 -2.90 -5.16
C SER A 49 -14.18 -2.49 -3.77
N LEU A 50 -12.95 -2.87 -3.43
CA LEU A 50 -12.30 -2.48 -2.18
C LEU A 50 -12.06 -0.98 -2.12
N MET A 51 -11.47 -0.38 -3.15
CA MET A 51 -11.14 1.05 -3.19
C MET A 51 -12.39 1.94 -3.08
N ALA A 52 -13.50 1.55 -3.70
CA ALA A 52 -14.78 2.24 -3.52
C ALA A 52 -15.29 2.15 -2.06
N VAL A 53 -15.31 0.95 -1.48
CA VAL A 53 -15.73 0.77 -0.08
C VAL A 53 -14.83 1.52 0.90
N MET A 54 -13.51 1.51 0.69
CA MET A 54 -12.56 2.22 1.56
C MET A 54 -12.69 3.75 1.43
N ALA A 55 -12.89 4.29 0.23
CA ALA A 55 -13.17 5.71 0.05
C ALA A 55 -14.51 6.15 0.71
N GLY A 56 -15.48 5.23 0.81
CA GLY A 56 -16.69 5.40 1.62
C GLY A 56 -16.40 5.46 3.12
N LEU A 57 -15.75 4.42 3.68
CA LEU A 57 -15.43 4.35 5.12
C LEU A 57 -14.50 5.48 5.58
N GLN A 58 -13.50 5.84 4.78
CA GLN A 58 -12.62 6.99 5.04
C GLN A 58 -13.42 8.31 4.98
N GLY A 59 -14.35 8.44 4.02
CA GLY A 59 -15.24 9.58 3.88
C GLY A 59 -16.14 9.85 5.10
N LEU A 60 -16.47 8.80 5.86
CA LEU A 60 -17.24 8.89 7.09
C LEU A 60 -16.38 9.20 8.34
N GLY A 61 -15.07 9.34 8.19
CA GLY A 61 -14.15 9.69 9.28
C GLY A 61 -13.91 8.59 10.32
N LEU A 62 -14.32 7.34 10.03
CA LEU A 62 -14.25 6.19 10.95
C LEU A 62 -12.83 6.01 11.53
N PHE A 63 -11.83 5.97 10.66
CA PHE A 63 -10.45 5.67 11.03
C PHE A 63 -9.79 6.77 11.88
N ARG A 64 -10.13 8.05 11.62
CA ARG A 64 -9.68 9.17 12.46
C ARG A 64 -10.25 9.05 13.88
N ARG A 65 -11.54 8.73 14.02
CA ARG A 65 -12.23 8.70 15.32
C ARG A 65 -11.86 7.48 16.17
N LEU A 66 -11.51 6.36 15.53
CA LEU A 66 -10.85 5.22 16.20
C LEU A 66 -9.42 5.57 16.66
N GLY A 67 -8.70 6.40 15.90
CA GLY A 67 -7.41 6.96 16.31
C GLY A 67 -7.52 7.92 17.50
N GLU A 68 -8.44 8.87 17.45
CA GLU A 68 -8.71 9.85 18.53
C GLU A 68 -9.03 9.14 19.86
N HIS A 69 -9.94 8.16 19.86
CA HIS A 69 -10.29 7.36 21.04
C HIS A 69 -9.14 6.50 21.61
N LEU A 70 -8.16 6.11 20.78
CA LEU A 70 -6.96 5.42 21.25
C LEU A 70 -5.98 6.41 21.90
N LEU A 71 -5.87 7.64 21.37
CA LEU A 71 -4.99 8.68 21.89
C LEU A 71 -5.43 9.26 23.24
N GLU A 72 -6.74 9.33 23.50
CA GLU A 72 -7.31 9.71 24.81
C GLU A 72 -6.76 8.86 25.98
N ARG A 73 -6.18 7.69 25.70
CA ARG A 73 -5.60 6.76 26.68
C ARG A 73 -4.08 6.87 26.82
N THR A 74 -3.44 7.80 26.12
CA THR A 74 -1.98 7.98 26.16
C THR A 74 -1.58 8.99 27.25
N ALA A 75 -0.77 8.55 28.21
CA ALA A 75 -0.30 9.36 29.35
C ALA A 75 1.21 9.64 29.31
N THR A 76 1.88 9.18 28.25
CA THR A 76 3.31 9.37 28.02
C THR A 76 3.62 9.54 26.55
N THR A 77 4.70 10.24 26.24
CA THR A 77 5.15 10.47 24.86
C THR A 77 5.54 9.20 24.12
N ARG A 78 6.00 8.14 24.81
CA ARG A 78 6.24 6.82 24.19
C ARG A 78 4.93 6.10 23.84
N GLN A 79 3.88 6.25 24.65
CA GLN A 79 2.53 5.77 24.28
C GLN A 79 1.95 6.57 23.11
N LEU A 80 2.20 7.89 23.05
CA LEU A 80 1.82 8.73 21.92
C LEU A 80 2.50 8.28 20.61
N GLU A 81 3.83 8.18 20.61
CA GLU A 81 4.59 7.67 19.45
C GLU A 81 4.10 6.26 19.05
N GLY A 82 3.91 5.37 20.04
CA GLY A 82 3.43 4.02 19.83
C GLY A 82 2.05 3.97 19.18
N ALA A 83 1.07 4.72 19.69
CA ALA A 83 -0.25 4.80 19.10
C ALA A 83 -0.22 5.40 17.70
N LEU A 84 0.49 6.51 17.49
CA LEU A 84 0.60 7.16 16.17
C LEU A 84 1.26 6.26 15.11
N ILE A 85 2.19 5.38 15.49
CA ILE A 85 2.87 4.44 14.58
C ILE A 85 2.07 3.14 14.39
N PHE A 86 1.48 2.56 15.45
CA PHE A 86 0.70 1.32 15.34
C PHE A 86 -0.70 1.52 14.75
N LEU A 87 -1.27 2.74 14.76
CA LEU A 87 -2.51 3.03 14.04
C LEU A 87 -2.39 2.72 12.54
N PRO A 88 -1.46 3.32 11.75
CA PRO A 88 -1.28 2.93 10.36
C PRO A 88 -0.79 1.48 10.18
N PHE A 89 -0.10 0.88 11.15
CA PHE A 89 0.23 -0.56 11.12
C PHE A 89 -1.03 -1.43 11.03
N PHE A 90 -1.94 -1.30 12.01
CA PHE A 90 -3.14 -2.15 12.05
C PHE A 90 -4.22 -1.73 11.04
N PHE A 91 -4.38 -0.43 10.76
CA PHE A 91 -5.40 0.01 9.81
C PHE A 91 -5.01 -0.26 8.35
N SER A 92 -3.73 -0.22 7.97
CA SER A 92 -3.31 -0.54 6.60
C SER A 92 -3.64 -1.98 6.18
N MET A 93 -3.78 -2.91 7.12
CA MET A 93 -4.29 -4.28 6.92
C MET A 93 -5.70 -4.34 6.33
N ALA A 94 -6.48 -3.26 6.46
CA ALA A 94 -7.87 -3.16 5.99
C ALA A 94 -8.11 -2.03 4.97
N VAL A 95 -7.38 -0.91 5.07
CA VAL A 95 -7.66 0.32 4.29
C VAL A 95 -6.73 0.59 3.11
N THR A 96 -5.65 -0.20 3.00
CA THR A 96 -4.38 0.06 2.30
C THR A 96 -3.38 1.00 2.98
N ASN A 97 -2.09 0.81 2.68
CA ASN A 97 -0.99 1.65 3.16
C ASN A 97 -1.14 3.12 2.73
N ASP A 98 -1.47 3.39 1.46
CA ASP A 98 -1.65 4.75 0.93
C ASP A 98 -2.76 5.51 1.66
N VAL A 99 -3.94 4.89 1.79
CA VAL A 99 -5.10 5.47 2.49
C VAL A 99 -4.81 5.65 3.98
N ALA A 100 -4.08 4.72 4.60
CA ALA A 100 -3.62 4.84 5.97
C ALA A 100 -2.71 6.07 6.15
N LEU A 101 -1.72 6.29 5.27
CA LEU A 101 -0.84 7.47 5.38
C LEU A 101 -1.54 8.78 5.03
N ILE A 102 -2.43 8.80 4.04
CA ILE A 102 -3.30 9.95 3.75
C ILE A 102 -4.09 10.38 5.00
N THR A 103 -4.50 9.41 5.82
CA THR A 103 -5.31 9.65 7.03
C THR A 103 -4.46 9.97 8.27
N PHE A 104 -3.50 9.11 8.62
CA PHE A 104 -2.83 9.12 9.93
C PHE A 104 -1.57 9.99 10.00
N VAL A 105 -0.94 10.34 8.88
CA VAL A 105 0.21 11.26 8.87
C VAL A 105 -0.18 12.71 9.19
N PRO A 106 -1.17 13.35 8.52
CA PRO A 106 -1.56 14.72 8.85
C PRO A 106 -2.16 14.79 10.25
N PHE A 107 -2.89 13.76 10.67
CA PHE A 107 -3.39 13.57 12.03
C PHE A 107 -2.25 13.49 13.06
N ALA A 108 -1.19 12.70 12.81
CA ALA A 108 -0.02 12.66 13.69
C ALA A 108 0.69 14.01 13.80
N MET A 109 0.75 14.79 12.72
CA MET A 109 1.32 16.14 12.77
C MET A 109 0.46 17.13 13.59
N GLU A 110 -0.87 17.05 13.47
CA GLU A 110 -1.85 17.81 14.27
C GLU A 110 -1.74 17.44 15.76
N VAL A 111 -1.70 16.14 16.07
CA VAL A 111 -1.57 15.61 17.43
C VAL A 111 -0.22 15.98 18.08
N LEU A 112 0.89 15.88 17.34
CA LEU A 112 2.22 16.22 17.87
C LEU A 112 2.39 17.73 18.11
N GLU A 113 1.76 18.58 17.30
CA GLU A 113 1.70 20.02 17.55
C GLU A 113 0.88 20.33 18.82
N LEU A 114 -0.33 19.75 18.95
CA LEU A 114 -1.18 19.88 20.14
C LEU A 114 -0.54 19.32 21.42
N ALA A 115 0.40 18.39 21.29
CA ALA A 115 1.19 17.83 22.40
C ALA A 115 2.43 18.68 22.77
N GLY A 116 2.82 19.66 21.96
CA GLY A 116 4.10 20.38 22.10
C GLY A 116 5.33 19.56 21.66
N GLU A 117 5.13 18.51 20.86
CA GLU A 117 6.10 17.42 20.60
C GLU A 117 6.60 17.38 19.13
N GLU A 118 6.73 18.55 18.52
CA GLU A 118 7.18 18.73 17.13
C GLU A 118 8.55 18.10 16.80
N GLU A 119 9.43 17.92 17.78
CA GLU A 119 10.73 17.26 17.58
C GLU A 119 10.56 15.79 17.18
N ARG A 120 9.48 15.15 17.65
CA ARG A 120 9.12 13.75 17.38
C ARG A 120 8.47 13.55 16.01
N LEU A 121 8.10 14.63 15.29
CA LEU A 121 7.42 14.57 13.99
C LEU A 121 8.19 13.76 12.93
N ILE A 122 9.51 13.95 12.83
CA ILE A 122 10.33 13.23 11.84
C ILE A 122 10.39 11.71 12.13
N PRO A 123 10.84 11.25 13.32
CA PRO A 123 10.86 9.82 13.60
C PRO A 123 9.47 9.19 13.57
N VAL A 124 8.42 9.86 14.07
CA VAL A 124 7.05 9.33 14.02
C VAL A 124 6.58 9.15 12.59
N VAL A 125 6.65 10.16 11.72
CA VAL A 125 6.08 10.06 10.35
C VAL A 125 6.89 9.10 9.46
N ALA A 126 8.20 9.02 9.65
CA ALA A 126 9.01 8.01 8.97
C ALA A 126 8.66 6.59 9.44
N MET A 127 8.52 6.36 10.74
CA MET A 127 8.08 5.07 11.28
C MET A 127 6.62 4.75 10.93
N GLN A 128 5.72 5.73 10.82
CA GLN A 128 4.36 5.53 10.31
C GLN A 128 4.39 4.98 8.88
N THR A 129 5.35 5.42 8.06
CA THR A 129 5.49 4.94 6.67
C THR A 129 5.97 3.49 6.62
N ILE A 130 7.01 3.17 7.41
CA ILE A 130 7.50 1.79 7.60
C ILE A 130 6.37 0.90 8.14
N ALA A 131 5.65 1.38 9.15
CA ALA A 131 4.53 0.67 9.77
C ALA A 131 3.34 0.47 8.82
N ALA A 132 3.01 1.45 7.97
CA ALA A 132 1.96 1.29 6.96
C ALA A 132 2.33 0.21 5.93
N ASN A 133 3.58 0.20 5.43
CA ASN A 133 4.03 -0.82 4.46
C ASN A 133 4.17 -2.23 5.07
N LEU A 134 4.62 -2.33 6.33
CA LEU A 134 4.82 -3.63 7.01
C LEU A 134 3.59 -4.14 7.76
N GLY A 135 2.61 -3.28 8.02
CA GLY A 135 1.29 -3.68 8.49
C GLY A 135 0.45 -4.25 7.35
N SER A 136 0.40 -3.55 6.22
CA SER A 136 -0.40 -3.94 5.06
C SER A 136 -0.04 -5.28 4.44
N MET A 137 1.20 -5.77 4.61
CA MET A 137 1.56 -7.10 4.12
C MET A 137 0.81 -8.25 4.79
N ALA A 138 0.21 -8.02 5.97
CA ALA A 138 -0.54 -9.03 6.71
C ALA A 138 -1.77 -9.59 5.97
N THR A 139 -2.32 -8.89 4.98
CA THR A 139 -3.54 -9.30 4.25
C THR A 139 -3.40 -9.09 2.73
N PRO A 140 -4.16 -9.83 1.90
CA PRO A 140 -4.23 -9.55 0.45
C PRO A 140 -4.74 -8.14 0.16
N ILE A 141 -5.68 -7.66 0.97
CA ILE A 141 -6.34 -6.35 0.81
C ILE A 141 -5.40 -5.19 1.12
N GLY A 142 -4.41 -5.38 2.01
CA GLY A 142 -3.61 -4.30 2.55
C GLY A 142 -2.74 -3.56 1.54
N ASN A 143 -2.37 -4.16 0.41
CA ASN A 143 -1.71 -3.44 -0.68
C ASN A 143 -2.22 -3.91 -2.05
N PRO A 144 -2.22 -3.05 -3.09
CA PRO A 144 -2.63 -3.44 -4.44
C PRO A 144 -1.83 -4.61 -5.02
N GLN A 145 -0.51 -4.69 -4.77
CA GLN A 145 0.29 -5.82 -5.26
C GLN A 145 -0.03 -7.13 -4.53
N ASN A 146 -0.45 -7.08 -3.27
CA ASN A 146 -0.77 -8.28 -2.49
C ASN A 146 -2.04 -8.93 -3.03
N LEU A 147 -3.05 -8.11 -3.35
CA LEU A 147 -4.30 -8.54 -3.93
C LEU A 147 -4.09 -9.10 -5.34
N TYR A 148 -3.24 -8.47 -6.14
CA TYR A 148 -2.86 -8.96 -7.46
C TYR A 148 -2.12 -10.29 -7.40
N LEU A 149 -1.03 -10.40 -6.64
CA LEU A 149 -0.26 -11.65 -6.53
C LEU A 149 -1.12 -12.78 -5.96
N TYR A 150 -1.96 -12.49 -4.97
CA TYR A 150 -2.95 -13.43 -4.43
C TYR A 150 -3.94 -13.95 -5.50
N SER A 151 -4.48 -13.06 -6.34
CA SER A 151 -5.38 -13.41 -7.45
C SER A 151 -4.67 -14.18 -8.56
N HIS A 152 -3.54 -13.66 -9.03
CA HIS A 152 -2.80 -14.14 -10.18
C HIS A 152 -2.23 -15.55 -9.97
N TYR A 153 -1.55 -15.79 -8.84
CA TYR A 153 -1.06 -17.12 -8.46
C TYR A 153 -2.15 -18.00 -7.83
N GLN A 154 -3.40 -17.54 -7.80
CA GLN A 154 -4.55 -18.25 -7.21
C GLN A 154 -4.31 -18.76 -5.78
N MET A 155 -3.49 -18.04 -5.01
CA MET A 155 -3.04 -18.45 -3.67
C MET A 155 -4.21 -18.77 -2.73
N SER A 156 -3.97 -19.63 -1.75
CA SER A 156 -4.94 -19.85 -0.66
C SER A 156 -4.77 -18.79 0.44
N LEU A 157 -5.83 -18.47 1.19
CA LEU A 157 -5.69 -17.58 2.35
C LEU A 157 -4.73 -18.15 3.40
N GLY A 158 -4.75 -19.48 3.60
CA GLY A 158 -3.85 -20.16 4.53
C GLY A 158 -2.38 -20.07 4.13
N GLU A 159 -2.07 -20.16 2.83
CA GLU A 159 -0.74 -19.92 2.27
C GLU A 159 -0.31 -18.47 2.46
N PHE A 160 -1.13 -17.50 2.01
CA PHE A 160 -0.84 -16.08 2.15
C PHE A 160 -0.51 -15.70 3.60
N PHE A 161 -1.35 -16.13 4.55
CA PHE A 161 -1.13 -15.84 5.97
C PHE A 161 0.08 -16.57 6.55
N ARG A 162 0.41 -17.80 6.11
CA ARG A 162 1.65 -18.50 6.52
C ARG A 162 2.90 -17.77 6.04
N SER A 163 2.89 -17.26 4.81
CA SER A 163 4.01 -16.49 4.25
C SER A 163 4.16 -15.11 4.91
N MET A 164 3.05 -14.39 5.15
CA MET A 164 3.09 -12.97 5.56
C MET A 164 3.00 -12.72 7.07
N LEU A 165 2.27 -13.51 7.86
CA LEU A 165 2.08 -13.24 9.28
C LEU A 165 3.35 -13.34 10.13
N PRO A 166 4.28 -14.30 9.92
CA PRO A 166 5.55 -14.33 10.67
C PRO A 166 6.38 -13.06 10.44
N LEU A 167 6.46 -12.62 9.18
CA LEU A 167 7.17 -11.41 8.78
C LEU A 167 6.49 -10.13 9.33
N THR A 168 5.16 -10.13 9.39
CA THR A 168 4.35 -9.05 10.00
C THR A 168 4.60 -8.98 11.51
N ALA A 169 4.60 -10.12 12.20
CA ALA A 169 4.88 -10.19 13.63
C ALA A 169 6.31 -9.73 13.97
N ALA A 170 7.31 -10.17 13.19
CA ALA A 170 8.68 -9.69 13.29
C ALA A 170 8.78 -8.16 13.07
N SER A 171 8.05 -7.63 12.08
CA SER A 171 7.99 -6.19 11.81
C SER A 171 7.37 -5.39 12.97
N GLY A 172 6.27 -5.88 13.54
CA GLY A 172 5.64 -5.29 14.72
C GLY A 172 6.57 -5.32 15.94
N LEU A 173 7.34 -6.40 16.12
CA LEU A 173 8.36 -6.52 17.16
C LEU A 173 9.51 -5.52 16.95
N LEU A 174 10.01 -5.34 15.73
CA LEU A 174 11.04 -4.34 15.43
C LEU A 174 10.55 -2.90 15.68
N ILE A 175 9.29 -2.58 15.36
CA ILE A 175 8.64 -1.30 15.69
C ILE A 175 8.54 -1.12 17.22
N LEU A 176 8.18 -2.17 17.95
CA LEU A 176 8.14 -2.15 19.42
C LEU A 176 9.52 -1.96 20.04
N LEU A 177 10.55 -2.66 19.56
CA LEU A 177 11.93 -2.51 20.02
C LEU A 177 12.46 -1.09 19.75
N PHE A 178 12.17 -0.52 18.58
CA PHE A 178 12.44 0.90 18.29
C PHE A 178 11.79 1.81 19.34
N LEU A 179 10.50 1.63 19.64
CA LEU A 179 9.76 2.41 20.63
C LEU A 179 10.31 2.25 22.05
N LEU A 180 10.78 1.06 22.44
CA LEU A 180 11.38 0.83 23.75
C LEU A 180 12.69 1.62 23.94
N CYS A 181 13.46 1.83 22.87
CA CYS A 181 14.64 2.70 22.85
C CYS A 181 14.34 4.21 22.86
N ARG A 182 13.06 4.64 22.73
CA ARG A 182 12.68 6.06 22.76
C ARG A 182 12.53 6.56 24.20
N ARG A 183 13.05 7.77 24.46
CA ARG A 183 12.84 8.46 25.74
C ARG A 183 11.34 8.69 25.95
N SER A 184 10.85 8.25 27.11
CA SER A 184 9.46 8.42 27.54
C SER A 184 9.37 9.50 28.61
N THR A 185 8.50 10.48 28.40
CA THR A 185 8.15 11.55 29.35
C THR A 185 6.65 11.49 29.64
N PRO A 186 6.19 11.92 30.84
CA PRO A 186 4.76 12.12 31.11
C PRO A 186 4.16 13.10 30.10
N LEU A 187 2.90 12.90 29.74
CA LEU A 187 2.17 13.74 28.78
C LEU A 187 0.72 13.92 29.20
N SER A 188 0.21 15.15 29.08
CA SER A 188 -1.19 15.49 29.25
C SER A 188 -1.73 16.06 27.94
N LEU A 189 -2.36 15.22 27.12
CA LEU A 189 -3.02 15.69 25.89
C LEU A 189 -4.30 16.49 26.23
N PRO A 190 -4.60 17.58 25.50
CA PRO A 190 -5.95 18.14 25.46
C PRO A 190 -6.95 17.08 25.00
N LYS A 191 -8.19 17.10 25.54
CA LYS A 191 -9.25 16.23 25.03
C LYS A 191 -9.59 16.61 23.58
N LEU A 192 -9.26 15.73 22.65
CA LEU A 192 -9.74 15.81 21.27
C LEU A 192 -11.25 15.62 21.28
N THR A 193 -11.99 16.41 20.50
CA THR A 193 -13.43 16.23 20.29
C THR A 193 -13.67 15.47 18.98
N PRO A 194 -13.81 14.14 19.03
CA PRO A 194 -14.02 13.34 17.82
C PRO A 194 -15.35 13.75 17.18
N PRO A 195 -15.44 13.79 15.87
CA PRO A 195 -17.33 14.42 15.12
C PRO A 195 -18.42 13.43 15.58
N ALA A 196 -19.68 13.88 15.63
CA ALA A 196 -20.77 12.90 15.60
C ALA A 196 -20.61 12.02 14.34
N ILE A 197 -20.87 10.72 14.45
CA ILE A 197 -21.13 9.88 13.27
C ILE A 197 -22.59 10.17 12.88
N SER A 198 -22.81 11.28 12.18
CA SER A 198 -24.16 11.72 11.77
C SER A 198 -24.85 10.77 10.79
N GLU A 199 -24.13 9.79 10.24
CA GLU A 199 -24.58 8.94 9.14
C GLU A 199 -24.38 7.43 9.43
N GLY A 200 -24.71 6.98 10.65
CA GLY A 200 -24.54 5.58 11.07
C GLY A 200 -25.15 4.52 10.12
N ARG A 201 -26.21 4.88 9.37
CA ARG A 201 -26.76 4.03 8.29
C ARG A 201 -25.79 3.82 7.11
N ARG A 202 -25.06 4.87 6.69
CA ARG A 202 -24.03 4.76 5.63
C ARG A 202 -22.79 4.01 6.12
N LEU A 203 -22.44 4.15 7.41
CA LEU A 203 -21.40 3.33 8.03
C LEU A 203 -21.75 1.85 7.97
N GLY A 204 -22.96 1.46 8.41
CA GLY A 204 -23.45 0.09 8.31
C GLY A 204 -23.45 -0.44 6.87
N PHE A 205 -23.91 0.36 5.91
CA PHE A 205 -23.87 0.04 4.48
C PHE A 205 -22.45 -0.29 3.98
N TYR A 206 -21.47 0.57 4.25
CA TYR A 206 -20.09 0.30 3.80
C TYR A 206 -19.42 -0.85 4.55
N LEU A 207 -19.76 -1.09 5.82
CA LEU A 207 -19.28 -2.27 6.55
C LEU A 207 -19.85 -3.58 5.96
N ILE A 208 -21.11 -3.59 5.52
CA ILE A 208 -21.70 -4.73 4.81
C ILE A 208 -20.99 -4.96 3.47
N LEU A 209 -20.78 -3.90 2.67
CA LEU A 209 -20.02 -4.03 1.42
C LEU A 209 -18.58 -4.49 1.66
N PHE A 210 -17.92 -4.04 2.75
CA PHE A 210 -16.59 -4.51 3.11
C PHE A 210 -16.57 -6.02 3.40
N VAL A 211 -17.54 -6.54 4.15
CA VAL A 211 -17.69 -7.98 4.41
C VAL A 211 -17.94 -8.77 3.11
N LEU A 212 -18.70 -8.22 2.15
CA LEU A 212 -18.85 -8.84 0.83
C LEU A 212 -17.53 -8.82 0.02
N CYS A 213 -16.71 -7.77 0.14
CA CYS A 213 -15.36 -7.77 -0.40
C CYS A 213 -14.45 -8.82 0.27
N LEU A 214 -14.53 -8.99 1.60
CA LEU A 214 -13.82 -10.07 2.31
C LEU A 214 -14.25 -11.45 1.80
N ALA A 215 -15.54 -11.67 1.57
CA ALA A 215 -16.06 -12.92 1.03
C ALA A 215 -15.56 -13.21 -0.39
N ALA A 216 -15.44 -12.20 -1.26
CA ALA A 216 -14.88 -12.38 -2.60
C ALA A 216 -13.36 -12.64 -2.57
N VAL A 217 -12.61 -11.97 -1.69
CA VAL A 217 -11.19 -12.27 -1.46
C VAL A 217 -11.00 -13.69 -0.89
N ALA A 218 -11.91 -14.17 -0.05
CA ALA A 218 -11.97 -15.56 0.40
C ALA A 218 -12.50 -16.55 -0.67
N LYS A 219 -12.67 -16.10 -1.93
CA LYS A 219 -13.21 -16.86 -3.07
C LYS A 219 -14.63 -17.44 -2.87
N ALA A 220 -15.37 -16.95 -1.87
CA ALA A 220 -16.73 -17.35 -1.54
C ALA A 220 -17.82 -16.54 -2.25
N LEU A 221 -17.45 -15.45 -2.95
CA LEU A 221 -18.36 -14.62 -3.74
C LEU A 221 -17.73 -14.30 -5.11
N PRO A 222 -18.42 -14.51 -6.26
CA PRO A 222 -17.86 -14.19 -7.57
C PRO A 222 -17.54 -12.69 -7.73
N VAL A 223 -16.31 -12.38 -8.13
CA VAL A 223 -15.80 -10.99 -8.23
C VAL A 223 -16.64 -10.13 -9.17
N ALA A 224 -17.09 -10.68 -10.31
CA ALA A 224 -17.94 -9.94 -11.26
C ALA A 224 -19.27 -9.50 -10.62
N LEU A 225 -19.88 -10.36 -9.79
CA LEU A 225 -21.10 -10.03 -9.06
C LEU A 225 -20.83 -8.96 -7.98
N LEU A 226 -19.74 -9.09 -7.22
CA LEU A 226 -19.32 -8.06 -6.25
C LEU A 226 -19.12 -6.70 -6.93
N CYS A 227 -18.40 -6.67 -8.05
CA CYS A 227 -18.07 -5.45 -8.78
C CYS A 227 -19.34 -4.71 -9.24
N VAL A 228 -20.30 -5.45 -9.83
CA VAL A 228 -21.61 -4.90 -10.22
C VAL A 228 -22.40 -4.41 -9.00
N LEU A 229 -22.45 -5.18 -7.91
CA LEU A 229 -23.14 -4.78 -6.68
C LEU A 229 -22.54 -3.51 -6.06
N VAL A 230 -21.21 -3.45 -5.89
CA VAL A 230 -20.53 -2.28 -5.32
C VAL A 230 -20.69 -1.06 -6.22
N ALA A 231 -20.55 -1.20 -7.54
CA ALA A 231 -20.76 -0.11 -8.48
C ALA A 231 -22.20 0.44 -8.41
N LEU A 232 -23.21 -0.43 -8.52
CA LEU A 232 -24.62 -0.05 -8.52
C LEU A 232 -25.05 0.55 -7.17
N LEU A 233 -24.79 -0.16 -6.07
CA LEU A 233 -25.21 0.28 -4.74
C LEU A 233 -24.50 1.57 -4.31
N THR A 234 -23.21 1.72 -4.63
CA THR A 234 -22.48 2.97 -4.35
C THR A 234 -22.98 4.12 -5.23
N ALA A 235 -23.30 3.88 -6.51
CA ALA A 235 -23.88 4.90 -7.38
C ALA A 235 -25.25 5.41 -6.88
N LEU A 236 -26.05 4.54 -6.26
CA LEU A 236 -27.35 4.87 -5.69
C LEU A 236 -27.26 5.56 -4.30
N VAL A 237 -26.32 5.16 -3.44
CA VAL A 237 -26.23 5.62 -2.04
C VAL A 237 -25.29 6.83 -1.85
N ASP A 238 -24.09 6.82 -2.45
CA ASP A 238 -23.17 7.96 -2.47
C ASP A 238 -22.29 7.94 -3.73
N ARG A 239 -22.84 8.47 -4.82
CA ARG A 239 -22.13 8.62 -6.11
C ARG A 239 -20.82 9.43 -5.99
N ARG A 240 -20.61 10.22 -4.92
CA ARG A 240 -19.36 10.96 -4.70
C ARG A 240 -18.21 10.06 -4.25
N VAL A 241 -18.47 8.83 -3.81
CA VAL A 241 -17.42 7.82 -3.58
C VAL A 241 -16.80 7.35 -4.89
N LEU A 242 -17.60 7.16 -5.95
CA LEU A 242 -17.08 6.71 -7.25
C LEU A 242 -16.13 7.72 -7.91
N VAL A 243 -16.25 9.01 -7.57
CA VAL A 243 -15.32 10.09 -7.98
C VAL A 243 -14.03 10.09 -7.14
N ARG A 244 -14.03 9.43 -5.97
CA ARG A 244 -12.89 9.31 -5.04
C ARG A 244 -12.10 8.01 -5.19
N VAL A 245 -12.58 7.05 -5.98
CA VAL A 245 -11.82 5.86 -6.39
C VAL A 245 -10.58 6.31 -7.18
N ASP A 246 -9.42 5.70 -6.91
CA ASP A 246 -8.21 5.94 -7.69
C ASP A 246 -8.26 5.19 -9.03
N TRP A 247 -8.87 5.83 -10.02
CA TRP A 247 -8.90 5.37 -11.39
C TRP A 247 -7.53 5.40 -12.08
N SER A 248 -6.57 6.21 -11.60
CA SER A 248 -5.19 6.19 -12.10
C SER A 248 -4.52 4.86 -11.76
N LEU A 249 -4.71 4.35 -10.55
CA LEU A 249 -4.17 3.05 -10.15
C LEU A 249 -4.76 1.91 -11.01
N LEU A 250 -6.09 1.87 -11.19
CA LEU A 250 -6.73 0.86 -12.06
C LEU A 250 -6.22 0.93 -13.51
N ALA A 251 -6.08 2.13 -14.07
CA ALA A 251 -5.50 2.32 -15.41
C ALA A 251 -3.99 1.98 -15.45
N THR A 252 -3.28 2.11 -14.33
CA THR A 252 -1.85 1.72 -14.21
C THR A 252 -1.70 0.20 -14.28
N PHE A 253 -2.57 -0.55 -13.60
CA PHE A 253 -2.63 -2.02 -13.71
C PHE A 253 -2.88 -2.46 -15.16
N VAL A 254 -3.83 -1.86 -15.87
CA VAL A 254 -4.08 -2.16 -17.30
C VAL A 254 -2.84 -1.88 -18.16
N GLY A 255 -2.16 -0.75 -17.96
CA GLY A 255 -0.92 -0.43 -18.67
C GLY A 255 0.19 -1.47 -18.43
N PHE A 256 0.38 -1.90 -17.17
CA PHE A 256 1.37 -2.94 -16.86
C PHE A 256 0.99 -4.32 -17.37
N PHE A 257 -0.29 -4.72 -17.33
CA PHE A 257 -0.76 -5.97 -17.92
C PHE A 257 -0.42 -6.04 -19.43
N LEU A 258 -0.69 -4.97 -20.18
CA LEU A 258 -0.35 -4.89 -21.60
C LEU A 258 1.17 -4.92 -21.84
N PHE A 259 1.94 -4.18 -21.04
CA PHE A 259 3.41 -4.17 -21.12
C PHE A 259 4.02 -5.57 -20.86
N VAL A 260 3.56 -6.26 -19.83
CA VAL A 260 4.10 -7.56 -19.39
C VAL A 260 3.65 -8.69 -20.32
N GLY A 261 2.40 -8.69 -20.78
CA GLY A 261 1.92 -9.62 -21.81
C GLY A 261 2.63 -9.46 -23.17
N ASN A 262 3.14 -8.27 -23.48
CA ASN A 262 4.03 -8.06 -24.62
C ASN A 262 5.45 -8.58 -24.35
N LEU A 263 6.04 -8.29 -23.18
CA LEU A 263 7.40 -8.76 -22.86
C LEU A 263 7.49 -10.30 -22.74
N SER A 264 6.47 -10.98 -22.21
CA SER A 264 6.44 -12.44 -22.12
C SER A 264 6.38 -13.14 -23.49
N ARG A 265 5.93 -12.43 -24.54
CA ARG A 265 5.94 -12.88 -25.94
C ARG A 265 7.27 -12.65 -26.68
N LEU A 266 8.24 -11.99 -26.05
CA LEU A 266 9.58 -11.77 -26.62
C LEU A 266 10.56 -12.79 -25.99
N PRO A 267 11.01 -13.83 -26.72
CA PRO A 267 11.79 -14.93 -26.12
C PRO A 267 13.04 -14.45 -25.38
N ALA A 268 13.79 -13.51 -25.97
CA ALA A 268 14.99 -12.94 -25.34
C ALA A 268 14.70 -12.19 -24.02
N CYS A 269 13.49 -11.63 -23.84
CA CYS A 269 13.09 -11.03 -22.57
C CYS A 269 12.63 -12.09 -21.57
N HIS A 270 11.78 -13.02 -22.02
CA HIS A 270 11.27 -14.14 -21.24
C HIS A 270 12.40 -14.98 -20.62
N ASP A 271 13.36 -15.41 -21.45
CA ASP A 271 14.45 -16.29 -21.03
C ASP A 271 15.46 -15.54 -20.13
N PHE A 272 15.72 -14.26 -20.40
CA PHE A 272 16.54 -13.40 -19.55
C PHE A 272 15.91 -13.23 -18.15
N PHE A 273 14.63 -12.84 -18.08
CA PHE A 273 13.99 -12.63 -16.78
C PHE A 273 13.84 -13.94 -15.99
N ARG A 274 13.52 -15.07 -16.64
CA ARG A 274 13.53 -16.39 -15.98
C ARG A 274 14.91 -16.76 -15.44
N ALA A 275 15.98 -16.57 -16.22
CA ALA A 275 17.34 -16.87 -15.78
C ALA A 275 17.81 -15.97 -14.61
N VAL A 276 17.40 -14.70 -14.57
CA VAL A 276 17.70 -13.78 -13.47
C VAL A 276 16.86 -14.06 -12.22
N LEU A 277 15.60 -14.49 -12.37
CA LEU A 277 14.68 -14.73 -11.25
C LEU A 277 14.88 -16.09 -10.57
N ALA A 278 15.35 -17.12 -11.28
CA ALA A 278 15.45 -18.48 -10.75
C ALA A 278 16.22 -18.54 -9.42
N HIS A 279 15.53 -18.94 -8.34
CA HIS A 279 16.03 -19.00 -6.95
C HIS A 279 16.38 -17.65 -6.29
N HIS A 280 16.10 -16.52 -6.95
CA HIS A 280 16.45 -15.18 -6.49
C HIS A 280 15.24 -14.23 -6.40
N GLU A 281 14.01 -14.73 -6.61
CA GLU A 281 12.79 -13.96 -6.86
C GLU A 281 12.54 -12.88 -5.81
N ALA A 282 12.70 -13.22 -4.53
CA ALA A 282 12.50 -12.28 -3.44
C ALA A 282 13.53 -11.14 -3.44
N VAL A 283 14.79 -11.42 -3.78
CA VAL A 283 15.88 -10.42 -3.83
C VAL A 283 15.73 -9.56 -5.09
N CYS A 284 15.45 -10.16 -6.24
CA CYS A 284 15.14 -9.46 -7.48
C CYS A 284 13.95 -8.51 -7.30
N ALA A 285 12.91 -8.94 -6.59
CA ALA A 285 11.74 -8.11 -6.28
C ALA A 285 12.05 -6.95 -5.32
N VAL A 286 12.88 -7.16 -4.28
CA VAL A 286 13.36 -6.08 -3.42
C VAL A 286 14.11 -5.02 -4.23
N LEU A 287 15.04 -5.45 -5.09
CA LEU A 287 15.88 -4.59 -5.91
C LEU A 287 15.07 -3.84 -6.98
N ALA A 288 14.19 -4.55 -7.71
CA ALA A 288 13.30 -3.95 -8.71
C ALA A 288 12.37 -2.90 -8.08
N SER A 289 11.85 -3.16 -6.89
CA SER A 289 11.00 -2.21 -6.16
C SER A 289 11.73 -0.89 -5.87
N GLN A 290 13.04 -0.90 -5.57
CA GLN A 290 13.81 0.33 -5.31
C GLN A 290 13.82 1.32 -6.49
N ALA A 291 13.63 0.82 -7.71
CA ALA A 291 13.64 1.60 -8.95
C ALA A 291 12.23 1.81 -9.56
N LEU A 292 11.33 0.82 -9.42
CA LEU A 292 10.01 0.79 -10.07
C LEU A 292 8.83 1.04 -9.12
N SER A 293 9.06 1.05 -7.80
CA SER A 293 8.09 0.80 -6.73
C SER A 293 7.53 -0.63 -6.72
N ASN A 294 7.07 -1.07 -5.55
CA ASN A 294 6.57 -2.41 -5.26
C ASN A 294 5.43 -2.90 -6.17
N VAL A 295 4.48 -2.03 -6.56
CA VAL A 295 3.34 -2.43 -7.42
C VAL A 295 3.78 -2.77 -8.85
N PRO A 296 4.51 -1.90 -9.59
CA PRO A 296 5.11 -2.25 -10.88
C PRO A 296 6.13 -3.40 -10.80
N ALA A 297 6.90 -3.52 -9.73
CA ALA A 297 7.84 -4.64 -9.56
C ALA A 297 7.11 -5.99 -9.44
N ALA A 298 6.01 -6.05 -8.69
CA ALA A 298 5.16 -7.23 -8.61
C ALA A 298 4.56 -7.61 -9.97
N LEU A 299 4.01 -6.63 -10.68
CA LEU A 299 3.40 -6.81 -12.00
C LEU A 299 4.41 -7.24 -13.07
N LEU A 300 5.62 -6.66 -13.05
CA LEU A 300 6.65 -6.99 -14.03
C LEU A 300 7.19 -8.40 -13.83
N LEU A 301 7.55 -8.77 -12.60
CA LEU A 301 8.27 -10.01 -12.34
C LEU A 301 7.34 -11.24 -12.32
N SER A 302 6.04 -11.07 -12.07
CA SER A 302 5.08 -12.18 -12.07
C SER A 302 4.95 -12.86 -13.44
N GLY A 303 5.10 -12.11 -14.53
CA GLY A 303 5.12 -12.65 -15.89
C GLY A 303 6.31 -13.57 -16.21
N PHE A 304 7.27 -13.76 -15.28
CA PHE A 304 8.52 -14.48 -15.50
C PHE A 304 8.92 -15.44 -14.37
N THR A 305 8.08 -15.66 -13.36
CA THR A 305 8.30 -16.73 -12.36
C THR A 305 7.00 -17.34 -11.87
N ASP A 306 7.02 -18.64 -11.63
CA ASP A 306 5.90 -19.39 -11.04
C ASP A 306 5.90 -19.29 -9.49
N ASN A 307 6.96 -18.72 -8.88
CA ASN A 307 7.18 -18.64 -7.44
C ASN A 307 6.48 -17.41 -6.79
N GLY A 308 5.15 -17.42 -6.79
CA GLY A 308 4.33 -16.32 -6.26
C GLY A 308 4.57 -15.98 -4.79
N THR A 309 4.90 -16.96 -3.94
CA THR A 309 5.18 -16.72 -2.51
C THR A 309 6.49 -15.94 -2.32
N ALA A 310 7.59 -16.27 -3.01
CA ALA A 310 8.84 -15.51 -2.91
C ALA A 310 8.69 -14.08 -3.49
N LEU A 311 7.93 -13.93 -4.58
CA LEU A 311 7.61 -12.62 -5.15
C LEU A 311 6.73 -11.78 -4.21
N LEU A 312 5.77 -12.38 -3.50
CA LEU A 312 4.96 -11.71 -2.48
C LEU A 312 5.82 -11.21 -1.30
N VAL A 313 6.77 -12.01 -0.81
CA VAL A 313 7.73 -11.58 0.23
C VAL A 313 8.59 -10.43 -0.28
N GLY A 314 9.24 -10.61 -1.43
CA GLY A 314 10.19 -9.64 -1.98
C GLY A 314 9.58 -8.31 -2.38
N THR A 315 8.31 -8.28 -2.81
CA THR A 315 7.61 -7.02 -3.16
C THR A 315 7.10 -6.26 -1.92
N ASN A 316 6.74 -6.95 -0.83
CA ASN A 316 6.38 -6.27 0.42
C ASN A 316 7.63 -5.74 1.14
N LEU A 317 8.70 -6.53 1.26
CA LEU A 317 9.99 -6.04 1.76
C LEU A 317 10.57 -4.96 0.83
N GLY A 318 10.41 -5.11 -0.48
CA GLY A 318 10.76 -4.12 -1.49
C GLY A 318 10.00 -2.79 -1.39
N GLY A 319 8.91 -2.73 -0.61
CA GLY A 319 8.25 -1.48 -0.24
C GLY A 319 9.03 -0.64 0.78
N LEU A 320 10.07 -1.20 1.41
CA LEU A 320 11.07 -0.47 2.20
C LEU A 320 12.26 -0.06 1.33
N GLY A 321 12.98 0.97 1.78
CA GLY A 321 14.29 1.36 1.26
C GLY A 321 14.29 2.82 0.80
N THR A 322 14.28 3.05 -0.51
CA THR A 322 14.21 4.40 -1.09
C THR A 322 12.82 5.04 -0.93
N LEU A 323 12.70 6.33 -1.25
CA LEU A 323 11.37 6.97 -1.43
C LEU A 323 10.61 6.45 -2.67
N ILE A 324 11.26 5.73 -3.58
CA ILE A 324 10.66 5.15 -4.79
C ILE A 324 10.13 3.74 -4.50
N ALA A 325 10.75 3.01 -3.57
CA ALA A 325 10.39 1.66 -3.12
C ALA A 325 8.88 1.40 -2.94
N SER A 326 8.16 2.36 -2.36
CA SER A 326 6.71 2.34 -2.21
C SER A 326 6.14 3.73 -2.48
N MET A 327 5.08 3.81 -3.29
CA MET A 327 4.41 5.08 -3.61
C MET A 327 3.85 5.78 -2.35
N ALA A 328 3.48 5.00 -1.33
CA ALA A 328 3.06 5.47 -0.01
C ALA A 328 4.14 6.33 0.67
N SER A 329 5.42 6.02 0.44
CA SER A 329 6.56 6.79 0.97
C SER A 329 6.63 8.21 0.41
N LEU A 330 6.14 8.44 -0.81
CA LEU A 330 6.00 9.78 -1.38
C LEU A 330 4.87 10.57 -0.73
N ILE A 331 3.85 9.92 -0.16
CA ILE A 331 2.71 10.60 0.49
C ILE A 331 3.17 11.28 1.78
N SER A 332 3.78 10.50 2.69
CA SER A 332 4.31 11.01 3.96
C SER A 332 5.39 12.06 3.74
N TYR A 333 6.30 11.84 2.79
CA TYR A 333 7.30 12.83 2.38
C TYR A 333 6.68 14.14 1.88
N LYS A 334 5.69 14.09 0.97
CA LYS A 334 4.99 15.28 0.46
C LYS A 334 4.28 16.04 1.59
N GLN A 335 3.67 15.33 2.55
CA GLN A 335 3.00 15.95 3.71
C GLN A 335 4.02 16.65 4.64
N VAL A 336 5.14 15.99 4.99
CA VAL A 336 6.20 16.58 5.83
C VAL A 336 6.80 17.80 5.17
N VAL A 337 7.17 17.72 3.88
CA VAL A 337 7.78 18.84 3.15
C VAL A 337 6.78 19.99 2.96
N ARG A 338 5.48 19.72 2.80
CA ARG A 338 4.45 20.78 2.73
C ARG A 338 4.25 21.50 4.07
N ARG A 339 4.33 20.80 5.20
CA ARG A 339 4.14 21.38 6.54
C ARG A 339 5.42 22.01 7.12
N SER A 340 6.59 21.49 6.78
CA SER A 340 7.87 22.00 7.27
C SER A 340 8.96 21.85 6.19
N PRO A 341 9.01 22.75 5.20
CA PRO A 341 9.95 22.64 4.07
C PRO A 341 11.42 22.51 4.51
N TYR A 342 11.79 23.22 5.58
CA TYR A 342 13.13 23.19 6.18
C TYR A 342 13.49 21.84 6.83
N LYS A 343 12.50 21.02 7.24
CA LYS A 343 12.72 19.66 7.79
C LYS A 343 13.03 18.62 6.69
N LYS A 344 12.94 18.95 5.39
CA LYS A 344 13.13 18.04 4.23
C LYS A 344 14.38 17.15 4.32
N GLY A 345 15.58 17.74 4.49
CA GLY A 345 16.83 16.98 4.49
C GLY A 345 16.94 16.02 5.68
N LYS A 346 16.56 16.50 6.87
CA LYS A 346 16.54 15.70 8.11
C LYS A 346 15.52 14.55 8.02
N TYR A 347 14.37 14.77 7.38
CA TYR A 347 13.41 13.71 7.12
C TYR A 347 13.96 12.66 6.14
N LEU A 348 14.54 13.07 5.00
CA LEU A 348 15.11 12.15 4.01
C LEU A 348 16.19 11.24 4.62
N LEU A 349 17.12 11.82 5.39
CA LEU A 349 18.18 11.05 6.06
C LEU A 349 17.60 10.03 7.05
N TRP A 350 16.67 10.47 7.91
CA TRP A 350 16.09 9.60 8.94
C TRP A 350 15.21 8.51 8.33
N PHE A 351 14.38 8.87 7.35
CA PHE A 351 13.54 7.94 6.60
C PHE A 351 14.36 6.82 5.96
N THR A 352 15.37 7.18 5.16
CA THR A 352 16.20 6.21 4.42
C THR A 352 17.00 5.33 5.39
N ALA A 353 17.58 5.91 6.45
CA ALA A 353 18.32 5.13 7.45
C ALA A 353 17.42 4.10 8.16
N ALA A 354 16.24 4.51 8.64
CA ALA A 354 15.30 3.59 9.28
C ALA A 354 14.80 2.50 8.30
N ASN A 355 14.49 2.87 7.06
CA ASN A 355 14.06 1.93 6.03
C ASN A 355 15.14 0.89 5.70
N LEU A 356 16.40 1.30 5.51
CA LEU A 356 17.50 0.39 5.22
C LEU A 356 17.81 -0.55 6.39
N VAL A 357 17.68 -0.09 7.64
CA VAL A 357 17.81 -0.95 8.83
C VAL A 357 16.70 -2.00 8.86
N PHE A 358 15.43 -1.60 8.71
CA PHE A 358 14.30 -2.54 8.69
C PHE A 358 14.40 -3.52 7.50
N LEU A 359 14.75 -3.04 6.30
CA LEU A 359 14.92 -3.88 5.12
C LEU A 359 16.03 -4.91 5.31
N THR A 360 17.20 -4.48 5.79
CA THR A 360 18.33 -5.39 6.04
C THR A 360 17.95 -6.48 7.04
N ILE A 361 17.37 -6.12 8.19
CA ILE A 361 17.02 -7.09 9.24
C ILE A 361 15.95 -8.08 8.73
N LEU A 362 14.89 -7.59 8.09
CA LEU A 362 13.78 -8.44 7.65
C LEU A 362 14.16 -9.32 6.44
N LEU A 363 14.95 -8.80 5.49
CA LEU A 363 15.40 -9.58 4.33
C LEU A 363 16.46 -10.61 4.75
N SER A 364 17.44 -10.26 5.58
CA SER A 364 18.39 -11.25 6.11
C SER A 364 17.69 -12.29 6.98
N GLY A 365 16.72 -11.90 7.80
CA GLY A 365 15.91 -12.83 8.59
C GLY A 365 15.09 -13.79 7.71
N TYR A 366 14.51 -13.32 6.61
CA TYR A 366 13.83 -14.18 5.64
C TYR A 366 14.80 -15.14 4.93
N LEU A 367 15.91 -14.65 4.40
CA LEU A 367 16.88 -15.48 3.67
C LEU A 367 17.53 -16.55 4.57
N LEU A 368 17.77 -16.25 5.86
CA LEU A 368 18.28 -17.21 6.84
C LEU A 368 17.26 -18.24 7.33
N LEU A 369 15.97 -18.06 6.99
CA LEU A 369 14.87 -19.00 7.29
C LEU A 369 14.32 -19.70 6.03
N ALA A 370 14.86 -19.37 4.86
CA ALA A 370 14.55 -19.98 3.56
C ALA A 370 15.68 -20.90 3.06
N LEU A 371 16.76 -21.04 3.85
CA LEU A 371 17.88 -21.97 3.70
C LEU A 371 17.77 -23.11 4.72
#